data_AF-A0A6A5GRK8-F1
#
_entry.id   AF-A0A6A5GRK8-F1
#
_cell.length_a   1.000
_cell.length_b   1.000
_cell.length_c   1.000
_cell.angle_alpha   90.00
_cell.angle_beta   90.00
_cell.angle_gamma   90.00
#
_symmetry.space_group_name_H-M   'P 1'
#
loop_
_entity.id
_entity.type
_entity.pdbx_description
1 polymer ?
#
loop_
_entity_poly.entity_id
_entity_poly.type
_entity_poly.pdbx_seq_one_letter_code
_entity_poly.pdbx_strand_id
1 'polypeptide(L)'
;MIRLVILCSAILVTVFALDCQQIPDTEIFAGDQFWYPYNSTNYVRIPPNFNCTYVIKSPVTDTQVLYGSVTLTNLLKGVNDYMIVTDSMGARSTLKYRSDSFLEYDIFPGKQISIQVVTKSVDMKSEFLIHVAYSSVKVGPTTQMKSGGFLNYVNLASIKGFDSVLQNSVTVQGNEPISMSLATSAYMFPTLYLFHSYVIDGDFYNQTSVHRLIDFEHATPFVSTQNRITLVTFQTESYYATAAVLNPISEAKQFNPLSSQASVNGEIDRVGLIPEGQDQEACQVLAVDSKTIIMTSVSLGSNVLSSCVAQVVTGPPNNSSQVLLDLTKAQGLMPFTFNLKYFTVIAQGCSFSFTIMSPEH
;
A
#
# COMPACT_ATOMS: atom_id res chain seq x y z
N MET A 1 -37.43 66.66 31.32
CA MET A 1 -36.50 65.85 32.14
C MET A 1 -36.14 64.63 31.28
N ILE A 2 -34.95 64.64 30.68
CA ILE A 2 -34.51 63.67 29.66
C ILE A 2 -34.11 62.37 30.36
N ARG A 3 -34.77 61.25 30.03
CA ARG A 3 -34.39 59.91 30.47
C ARG A 3 -33.34 59.35 29.52
N LEU A 4 -32.13 59.17 30.05
CA LEU A 4 -31.02 58.46 29.41
C LEU A 4 -31.31 56.95 29.51
N VAL A 5 -31.60 56.29 28.39
CA VAL A 5 -31.68 54.83 28.30
C VAL A 5 -30.31 54.34 27.86
N ILE A 6 -29.57 53.74 28.79
CA ILE A 6 -28.31 53.07 28.50
C ILE A 6 -28.65 51.71 27.89
N LEU A 7 -28.42 51.57 26.58
CA LEU A 7 -28.49 50.29 25.89
C LEU A 7 -27.19 49.52 26.17
N CYS A 8 -27.24 48.53 27.06
CA CYS A 8 -26.17 47.57 27.25
C CYS A 8 -26.14 46.62 26.04
N SER A 9 -25.28 46.90 25.06
CA SER A 9 -24.92 45.92 24.04
C SER A 9 -24.09 44.82 24.68
N ALA A 10 -24.73 43.67 24.96
CA ALA A 10 -24.01 42.45 25.31
C ALA A 10 -23.23 41.99 24.07
N ILE A 11 -21.90 42.07 24.15
CA ILE A 11 -21.00 41.43 23.19
C ILE A 11 -21.15 39.92 23.42
N LEU A 12 -21.94 39.27 22.58
CA LEU A 12 -21.92 37.82 22.41
C LEU A 12 -20.53 37.45 21.87
N VAL A 13 -19.61 37.13 22.78
CA VAL A 13 -18.42 36.38 22.41
C VAL A 13 -18.93 35.03 21.91
N THR A 14 -18.87 34.83 20.59
CA THR A 14 -19.05 33.52 19.99
C THR A 14 -17.97 32.62 20.56
N VAL A 15 -18.35 31.81 21.55
CA VAL A 15 -17.56 30.66 21.99
C VAL A 15 -17.46 29.78 20.75
N PHE A 16 -16.27 29.71 20.13
CA PHE A 16 -15.98 28.72 19.09
C PHE A 16 -16.16 27.36 19.76
N ALA A 17 -17.32 26.76 19.55
CA ALA A 17 -17.74 25.58 20.28
C ALA A 17 -16.80 24.44 19.94
N LEU A 18 -16.24 23.78 20.95
CA LEU A 18 -15.79 22.40 20.83
C LEU A 18 -17.02 21.51 20.69
N ASP A 19 -17.75 21.71 19.59
CA ASP A 19 -18.86 20.85 19.22
C ASP A 19 -18.28 19.57 18.62
N CYS A 20 -18.86 18.44 19.02
CA CYS A 20 -18.52 17.13 18.48
C CYS A 20 -19.26 16.89 17.15
N GLN A 21 -19.35 17.94 16.34
CA GLN A 21 -20.06 17.94 15.07
C GLN A 21 -19.31 17.05 14.07
N GLN A 22 -20.06 16.29 13.27
CA GLN A 22 -19.52 15.48 12.19
C GLN A 22 -19.66 16.23 10.86
N ILE A 23 -18.81 15.95 9.89
CA ILE A 23 -19.02 16.42 8.52
C ILE A 23 -20.21 15.62 7.94
N PRO A 24 -21.31 16.26 7.53
CA PRO A 24 -22.42 15.56 6.90
C PRO A 24 -22.00 14.90 5.59
N ASP A 25 -22.44 13.68 5.34
CA ASP A 25 -22.07 12.94 4.11
C ASP A 25 -22.47 13.72 2.83
N THR A 26 -23.52 14.54 2.89
CA THR A 26 -23.99 15.41 1.78
C THR A 26 -23.09 16.60 1.49
N GLU A 27 -22.12 16.90 2.34
CA GLU A 27 -21.20 18.02 2.20
C GLU A 27 -19.81 17.56 1.74
N ILE A 28 -19.59 16.26 1.50
CA ILE A 28 -18.26 15.73 1.18
C ILE A 28 -18.07 15.65 -0.34
N PHE A 29 -17.35 16.61 -0.93
CA PHE A 29 -16.98 16.61 -2.33
C PHE A 29 -15.47 16.68 -2.58
N ALA A 30 -15.06 16.35 -3.81
CA ALA A 30 -13.67 16.47 -4.21
C ALA A 30 -13.22 17.94 -4.18
N GLY A 31 -12.08 18.20 -3.54
CA GLY A 31 -11.53 19.55 -3.35
C GLY A 31 -11.94 20.21 -2.04
N ASP A 32 -12.93 19.66 -1.32
CA ASP A 32 -13.37 20.23 -0.05
C ASP A 32 -12.34 20.02 1.06
N GLN A 33 -12.35 20.97 1.99
CA GLN A 33 -11.49 20.98 3.18
C GLN A 33 -12.31 21.30 4.42
N PHE A 34 -12.02 20.61 5.52
CA PHE A 34 -12.70 20.77 6.80
C PHE A 34 -11.71 20.81 7.95
N TRP A 35 -12.09 21.47 9.04
CA TRP A 35 -11.29 21.58 10.25
C TRP A 35 -12.09 21.18 11.48
N TYR A 36 -11.45 20.48 12.41
CA TYR A 36 -11.94 20.27 13.77
C TYR A 36 -11.03 20.93 14.81
N PRO A 37 -11.60 21.61 15.81
CA PRO A 37 -13.03 21.90 16.00
C PRO A 37 -13.65 22.72 14.85
N TYR A 38 -14.94 22.51 14.60
CA TYR A 38 -15.62 22.88 13.35
C TYR A 38 -15.27 24.29 12.85
N ASN A 39 -14.74 24.39 11.63
CA ASN A 39 -14.36 25.62 10.94
C ASN A 39 -13.34 26.53 11.66
N SER A 40 -12.55 25.98 12.61
CA SER A 40 -11.42 26.69 13.20
C SER A 40 -10.11 26.28 12.52
N THR A 41 -9.45 27.23 11.86
CA THR A 41 -8.06 27.05 11.40
C THR A 41 -7.03 27.26 12.52
N ASN A 42 -7.49 27.72 13.69
CA ASN A 42 -6.65 27.93 14.87
C ASN A 42 -6.71 26.71 15.80
N TYR A 43 -5.66 26.51 16.58
CA TYR A 43 -5.65 25.57 17.69
C TYR A 43 -6.67 26.00 18.75
N VAL A 44 -7.55 25.09 19.15
CA VAL A 44 -8.61 25.37 20.13
C VAL A 44 -8.29 24.66 21.44
N ARG A 45 -8.36 25.40 22.55
CA ARG A 45 -8.17 24.85 23.90
C ARG A 45 -9.31 23.90 24.26
N ILE A 46 -8.95 22.69 24.65
CA ILE A 46 -9.88 21.64 25.05
C ILE A 46 -10.28 21.86 26.52
N PRO A 47 -11.59 21.88 26.86
CA PRO A 47 -12.04 22.02 28.23
C PRO A 47 -11.74 20.74 29.03
N PRO A 48 -11.74 20.81 30.37
CA PRO A 48 -11.68 19.60 31.21
C PRO A 48 -12.87 18.67 31.00
N ASN A 49 -12.67 17.38 31.24
CA ASN A 49 -13.68 16.32 31.10
C ASN A 49 -14.28 16.23 29.68
N PHE A 50 -13.50 16.61 28.66
CA PHE A 50 -13.91 16.49 27.27
C PHE A 50 -13.76 15.04 26.80
N ASN A 51 -14.71 14.56 26.02
CA ASN A 51 -14.66 13.26 25.37
C ASN A 51 -15.52 13.32 24.09
N CYS A 52 -14.86 13.48 22.96
CA CYS A 52 -15.51 13.54 21.65
C CYS A 52 -14.82 12.58 20.69
N THR A 53 -15.61 11.95 19.81
CA THR A 53 -15.11 11.13 18.72
C THR A 53 -15.51 11.75 17.39
N TYR A 54 -14.52 12.12 16.59
CA TYR A 54 -14.69 12.54 15.20
C TYR A 54 -14.60 11.31 14.29
N VAL A 55 -15.61 11.10 13.45
CA VAL A 55 -15.66 10.03 12.46
C VAL A 55 -15.66 10.68 11.09
N ILE A 56 -14.58 10.48 10.35
CA ILE A 56 -14.33 11.15 9.08
C ILE A 56 -14.36 10.07 8.01
N LYS A 57 -15.29 10.19 7.06
CA LYS A 57 -15.56 9.17 6.04
C LYS A 57 -15.05 9.62 4.67
N SER A 58 -14.67 8.68 3.83
CA SER A 58 -14.40 8.92 2.41
C SER A 58 -15.40 8.16 1.54
N PRO A 59 -16.48 8.79 1.06
CA PRO A 59 -17.54 8.11 0.33
C PRO A 59 -17.10 7.49 -1.01
N VAL A 60 -17.78 6.41 -1.40
CA VAL A 60 -17.78 5.87 -2.77
C VAL A 60 -19.23 5.81 -3.25
N THR A 61 -19.48 6.44 -4.39
CA THR A 61 -20.78 6.46 -5.09
C THR A 61 -20.55 6.22 -6.57
N ASP A 62 -21.62 5.96 -7.33
CA ASP A 62 -21.54 5.70 -8.78
C ASP A 62 -20.89 6.85 -9.58
N THR A 63 -20.89 8.07 -9.02
CA THR A 63 -20.33 9.27 -9.66
C THR A 63 -19.03 9.74 -9.03
N GLN A 64 -18.60 9.14 -7.90
CA GLN A 64 -17.50 9.69 -7.11
C GLN A 64 -16.78 8.64 -6.27
N VAL A 65 -15.47 8.54 -6.45
CA VAL A 65 -14.56 7.78 -5.58
C VAL A 65 -13.64 8.79 -4.91
N LEU A 66 -13.75 8.95 -3.60
CA LEU A 66 -12.96 9.92 -2.84
C LEU A 66 -11.85 9.27 -2.04
N TYR A 67 -10.72 9.96 -2.00
CA TYR A 67 -9.65 9.77 -1.04
C TYR A 67 -9.66 10.94 -0.05
N GLY A 68 -9.55 10.66 1.24
CA GLY A 68 -9.37 11.68 2.27
C GLY A 68 -7.94 11.68 2.81
N SER A 69 -7.39 12.87 3.06
CA SER A 69 -6.16 13.06 3.84
C SER A 69 -6.49 13.77 5.13
N VAL A 70 -5.94 13.29 6.25
CA VAL A 70 -6.12 13.89 7.58
C VAL A 70 -4.79 14.27 8.17
N THR A 71 -4.61 15.56 8.47
CA THR A 71 -3.51 16.07 9.29
C THR A 71 -4.02 16.29 10.71
N LEU A 72 -3.44 15.58 11.67
CA LEU A 72 -3.73 15.72 13.10
C LEU A 72 -2.57 16.45 13.78
N THR A 73 -2.86 17.61 14.37
CA THR A 73 -1.94 18.33 15.24
C THR A 73 -2.23 18.04 16.71
N ASN A 74 -1.30 17.36 17.37
CA ASN A 74 -1.35 16.98 18.78
C ASN A 74 -0.61 18.01 19.65
N LEU A 75 -1.37 18.81 20.41
CA LEU A 75 -0.85 19.77 21.39
C LEU A 75 -1.41 19.49 22.79
N LEU A 76 -1.59 18.21 23.11
CA LEU A 76 -1.97 17.78 24.46
C LEU A 76 -0.85 18.12 25.46
N LYS A 77 -1.24 18.64 26.63
CA LYS A 77 -0.32 19.01 27.72
C LYS A 77 -0.60 18.23 29.01
N GLY A 78 -1.83 17.73 29.17
CA GLY A 78 -2.21 16.97 30.35
C GLY A 78 -1.63 15.55 30.35
N VAL A 79 -1.11 15.13 31.51
CA VAL A 79 -0.53 13.78 31.69
C VAL A 79 -1.57 12.67 31.47
N ASN A 80 -2.84 12.96 31.74
CA ASN A 80 -3.96 12.04 31.58
C ASN A 80 -4.82 12.33 30.34
N ASP A 81 -4.46 13.34 29.55
CA ASP A 81 -5.15 13.64 28.31
C ASP A 81 -4.58 12.75 27.21
N TYR A 82 -5.43 12.30 26.30
CA TYR A 82 -5.03 11.42 25.21
C TYR A 82 -5.96 11.55 24.01
N MET A 83 -5.44 11.17 22.85
CA MET A 83 -6.25 10.90 21.67
C MET A 83 -6.13 9.42 21.30
N ILE A 84 -7.22 8.83 20.79
CA ILE A 84 -7.22 7.49 20.24
C ILE A 84 -7.55 7.61 18.76
N VAL A 85 -6.65 7.18 17.90
CA VAL A 85 -6.86 7.14 16.46
C VAL A 85 -7.09 5.69 16.05
N THR A 86 -8.16 5.43 15.32
CA THR A 86 -8.35 4.17 14.59
C THR A 86 -8.32 4.50 13.11
N ASP A 87 -7.26 4.09 12.42
CA ASP A 87 -7.03 4.41 11.01
C ASP A 87 -8.03 3.72 10.08
N SER A 88 -7.96 4.04 8.79
CA SER A 88 -8.88 3.50 7.78
C SER A 88 -8.79 1.99 7.57
N MET A 89 -7.70 1.36 7.99
CA MET A 89 -7.48 -0.10 7.97
C MET A 89 -7.84 -0.77 9.31
N GLY A 90 -8.22 0.01 10.33
CA GLY A 90 -8.63 -0.48 11.65
C GLY A 90 -7.50 -0.53 12.69
N ALA A 91 -6.28 -0.09 12.36
CA ALA A 91 -5.18 -0.06 13.32
C ALA A 91 -5.39 1.07 14.34
N ARG A 92 -5.17 0.76 15.62
CA ARG A 92 -5.45 1.67 16.74
C ARG A 92 -4.17 2.18 17.40
N SER A 93 -4.03 3.50 17.52
CA SER A 93 -2.95 4.16 18.24
C SER A 93 -3.48 5.06 19.36
N THR A 94 -2.66 5.29 20.39
CA THR A 94 -2.97 6.23 21.48
C THR A 94 -1.91 7.30 21.53
N LEU A 95 -2.32 8.55 21.30
CA LEU A 95 -1.47 9.71 21.35
C LEU A 95 -1.59 10.38 22.72
N LYS A 96 -0.45 10.78 23.28
CA LYS A 96 -0.33 11.50 24.55
C LYS A 96 0.50 12.76 24.34
N TYR A 97 0.70 13.54 25.39
CA TYR A 97 1.52 14.76 25.35
C TYR A 97 2.98 14.58 24.89
N ARG A 98 3.51 13.34 24.91
CA ARG A 98 4.86 13.01 24.41
C ARG A 98 4.87 12.37 23.02
N SER A 99 3.71 12.07 22.46
CA SER A 99 3.61 11.55 21.09
C SER A 99 3.91 12.67 20.10
N ASP A 100 4.18 12.30 18.84
CA ASP A 100 4.43 13.26 17.77
C ASP A 100 3.33 14.33 17.70
N SER A 101 3.75 15.54 17.36
CA SER A 101 2.85 16.70 17.29
C SER A 101 2.13 16.80 15.95
N PHE A 102 2.65 16.17 14.90
CA PHE A 102 2.08 16.22 13.55
C PHE A 102 2.00 14.80 13.00
N LEU A 103 0.80 14.34 12.67
CA LEU A 103 0.56 13.02 12.12
C LEU A 103 -0.34 13.14 10.89
N GLU A 104 -0.07 12.32 9.89
CA GLU A 104 -0.85 12.24 8.65
C GLU A 104 -1.49 10.86 8.53
N TYR A 105 -2.74 10.83 8.07
CA TYR A 105 -3.49 9.61 7.89
C TYR A 105 -4.29 9.64 6.59
N ASP A 106 -4.33 8.47 5.94
CA ASP A 106 -5.15 8.24 4.77
C ASP A 106 -6.55 7.76 5.17
N ILE A 107 -7.57 8.29 4.50
CA ILE A 107 -8.91 7.72 4.47
C ILE A 107 -9.11 7.06 3.12
N PHE A 108 -8.92 5.74 3.10
CA PHE A 108 -9.14 4.94 1.90
C PHE A 108 -10.59 5.08 1.39
N PRO A 109 -10.84 5.11 0.06
CA PRO A 109 -12.19 5.20 -0.49
C PRO A 109 -13.13 4.11 0.03
N GLY A 110 -14.30 4.52 0.54
CA GLY A 110 -15.31 3.65 1.13
C GLY A 110 -15.05 3.31 2.61
N LYS A 111 -14.02 3.89 3.22
CA LYS A 111 -13.64 3.68 4.63
C LYS A 111 -13.79 4.97 5.44
N GLN A 112 -13.46 4.87 6.72
CA GLN A 112 -13.49 5.98 7.67
C GLN A 112 -12.30 5.89 8.63
N ILE A 113 -11.89 7.03 9.15
CA ILE A 113 -10.99 7.15 10.31
C ILE A 113 -11.81 7.64 11.52
N SER A 114 -11.43 7.22 12.72
CA SER A 114 -11.99 7.78 13.95
C SER A 114 -10.90 8.35 14.84
N ILE A 115 -11.14 9.56 15.37
CA ILE A 115 -10.23 10.26 16.28
C ILE A 115 -11.03 10.65 17.53
N GLN A 116 -10.77 9.95 18.63
CA GLN A 116 -11.35 10.27 19.93
C GLN A 116 -10.40 11.17 20.70
N VAL A 117 -10.87 12.33 21.16
CA VAL A 117 -10.11 13.29 21.97
C VAL A 117 -10.65 13.28 23.39
N VAL A 118 -9.78 13.01 24.38
CA VAL A 118 -10.16 12.89 25.78
C VAL A 118 -9.27 13.76 26.67
N THR A 119 -9.89 14.60 27.50
CA THR A 119 -9.24 15.29 28.62
C THR A 119 -9.84 14.87 29.95
N LYS A 120 -9.05 14.98 31.03
CA LYS A 120 -9.54 14.72 32.39
C LYS A 120 -9.91 16.01 33.12
N SER A 121 -10.17 15.92 34.42
CA SER A 121 -10.77 16.97 35.23
C SER A 121 -9.92 18.23 35.43
N VAL A 122 -8.63 18.20 35.14
CA VAL A 122 -7.73 19.34 35.29
C VAL A 122 -7.52 20.03 33.95
N ASP A 123 -7.71 21.35 33.93
CA ASP A 123 -7.46 22.16 32.73
C ASP A 123 -5.97 22.37 32.50
N MET A 124 -5.39 21.50 31.67
CA MET A 124 -3.97 21.51 31.35
C MET A 124 -3.63 22.40 30.14
N LYS A 125 -4.59 23.17 29.61
CA LYS A 125 -4.44 23.97 28.38
C LYS A 125 -4.05 23.12 27.16
N SER A 126 -4.54 21.89 27.11
CA SER A 126 -4.39 20.98 25.97
C SER A 126 -5.14 21.54 24.75
N GLU A 127 -4.56 21.37 23.57
CA GLU A 127 -5.09 21.86 22.29
C GLU A 127 -4.98 20.75 21.23
N PHE A 128 -5.77 20.86 20.17
CA PHE A 128 -5.64 20.01 18.99
C PHE A 128 -6.19 20.73 17.75
N LEU A 129 -5.83 20.21 16.58
CA LEU A 129 -6.41 20.57 15.30
C LEU A 129 -6.47 19.32 14.42
N ILE A 130 -7.58 19.11 13.74
CA ILE A 130 -7.70 18.09 12.69
C ILE A 130 -8.03 18.83 11.41
N HIS A 131 -7.23 18.66 10.36
CA HIS A 131 -7.52 19.15 9.03
C HIS A 131 -7.81 17.96 8.12
N VAL A 132 -8.90 18.04 7.36
CA VAL A 132 -9.34 17.00 6.43
C VAL A 132 -9.39 17.61 5.03
N ALA A 133 -8.81 16.96 4.05
CA ALA A 133 -8.90 17.34 2.64
C ALA A 133 -9.33 16.15 1.79
N TYR A 134 -10.26 16.38 0.86
CA TYR A 134 -10.76 15.34 -0.05
C TYR A 134 -10.25 15.53 -1.47
N SER A 135 -9.88 14.43 -2.12
CA SER A 135 -9.43 14.41 -3.51
C SER A 135 -10.16 13.34 -4.30
N SER A 136 -10.47 13.64 -5.55
CA SER A 136 -11.08 12.68 -6.48
C SER A 136 -10.06 11.62 -6.90
N VAL A 137 -10.43 10.35 -6.83
CA VAL A 137 -9.62 9.23 -7.30
C VAL A 137 -9.90 8.98 -8.77
N LYS A 138 -8.85 9.05 -9.59
CA LYS A 138 -8.88 8.68 -11.01
C LYS A 138 -8.81 7.15 -11.13
N VAL A 139 -9.98 6.54 -11.22
CA VAL A 139 -10.12 5.09 -11.40
C VAL A 139 -9.64 4.72 -12.79
N GLY A 140 -8.58 3.92 -12.86
CA GLY A 140 -8.00 3.50 -14.14
C GLY A 140 -8.70 2.29 -14.75
N PRO A 141 -8.16 1.77 -15.85
CA PRO A 141 -8.80 0.74 -16.64
C PRO A 141 -8.84 -0.61 -15.91
N THR A 142 -9.76 -1.46 -16.36
CA THR A 142 -9.72 -2.90 -16.08
C THR A 142 -9.01 -3.61 -17.23
N THR A 143 -8.00 -4.41 -16.92
CA THR A 143 -7.26 -5.22 -17.90
C THR A 143 -7.43 -6.70 -17.59
N GLN A 144 -7.54 -7.52 -18.64
CA GLN A 144 -7.63 -8.97 -18.49
C GLN A 144 -6.23 -9.57 -18.32
N MET A 145 -6.10 -10.58 -17.47
CA MET A 145 -4.90 -11.38 -17.37
C MET A 145 -4.61 -12.07 -18.71
N LYS A 146 -3.36 -11.98 -19.13
CA LYS A 146 -2.83 -12.69 -20.30
C LYS A 146 -2.63 -14.16 -19.96
N SER A 147 -2.88 -15.03 -20.94
CA SER A 147 -2.63 -16.47 -20.91
C SER A 147 -1.41 -16.85 -21.77
N GLY A 148 -0.92 -18.08 -21.67
CA GLY A 148 0.06 -18.62 -22.64
C GLY A 148 1.50 -18.15 -22.43
N GLY A 149 1.97 -18.18 -21.17
CA GLY A 149 3.37 -17.90 -20.82
C GLY A 149 3.73 -16.41 -20.69
N PHE A 150 2.76 -15.50 -20.73
CA PHE A 150 3.00 -14.09 -20.44
C PHE A 150 2.87 -13.80 -18.94
N LEU A 151 3.86 -13.12 -18.37
CA LEU A 151 3.78 -12.67 -16.98
C LEU A 151 2.77 -11.54 -16.87
N ASN A 152 1.82 -11.67 -15.94
CA ASN A 152 0.92 -10.59 -15.58
C ASN A 152 1.55 -9.80 -14.44
N TYR A 153 1.72 -8.49 -14.65
CA TYR A 153 2.23 -7.61 -13.62
C TYR A 153 1.72 -6.19 -13.83
N VAL A 154 1.70 -5.43 -12.72
CA VAL A 154 1.46 -4.00 -12.70
C VAL A 154 2.75 -3.35 -12.21
N ASN A 155 3.42 -2.60 -13.08
CA ASN A 155 4.51 -1.72 -12.64
C ASN A 155 3.87 -0.59 -11.82
N LEU A 156 4.24 -0.43 -10.55
CA LEU A 156 3.61 0.58 -9.70
C LEU A 156 3.93 2.00 -10.18
N ALA A 157 5.03 2.22 -10.91
CA ALA A 157 5.29 3.51 -11.56
C ALA A 157 4.29 3.88 -12.67
N SER A 158 3.50 2.92 -13.18
CA SER A 158 2.46 3.17 -14.20
C SER A 158 1.15 3.71 -13.62
N ILE A 159 0.99 3.63 -12.30
CA ILE A 159 -0.05 4.31 -11.54
C ILE A 159 0.61 5.37 -10.69
N LYS A 160 -0.08 6.49 -10.50
CA LYS A 160 0.43 7.60 -9.71
C LYS A 160 -0.75 8.32 -9.13
N GLY A 161 -0.59 8.85 -7.92
CA GLY A 161 -1.64 9.47 -7.13
C GLY A 161 -2.34 10.63 -7.85
N PHE A 162 -2.20 11.84 -7.35
CA PHE A 162 -2.90 13.01 -7.91
C PHE A 162 -2.17 13.64 -9.10
N ASP A 163 -1.50 12.82 -9.92
CA ASP A 163 -0.86 13.24 -11.18
C ASP A 163 -1.92 13.66 -12.19
N SER A 164 -1.63 14.64 -13.04
CA SER A 164 -2.62 15.16 -14.00
C SER A 164 -2.93 14.17 -15.12
N VAL A 165 -1.99 13.30 -15.49
CA VAL A 165 -2.06 12.40 -16.65
C VAL A 165 -2.33 10.96 -16.24
N LEU A 166 -1.64 10.48 -15.20
CA LEU A 166 -1.74 9.09 -14.77
C LEU A 166 -2.97 8.81 -13.92
N GLN A 167 -3.38 7.54 -13.91
CA GLN A 167 -4.48 7.05 -13.09
C GLN A 167 -3.97 6.66 -11.71
N ASN A 168 -4.81 6.78 -10.69
CA ASN A 168 -4.49 6.35 -9.33
C ASN A 168 -4.41 4.82 -9.23
N SER A 169 -5.11 4.11 -10.11
CA SER A 169 -5.34 2.68 -9.97
C SER A 169 -5.37 1.95 -11.30
N VAL A 170 -5.21 0.64 -11.22
CA VAL A 170 -5.50 -0.28 -12.32
C VAL A 170 -6.16 -1.52 -11.75
N THR A 171 -7.15 -2.03 -12.46
CA THR A 171 -7.83 -3.27 -12.08
C THR A 171 -7.37 -4.38 -13.01
N VAL A 172 -7.05 -5.54 -12.44
CA VAL A 172 -6.70 -6.74 -13.19
C VAL A 172 -7.76 -7.80 -12.92
N GLN A 173 -8.32 -8.35 -13.98
CA GLN A 173 -9.35 -9.38 -13.94
C GLN A 173 -8.83 -10.68 -14.54
N GLY A 174 -9.04 -11.77 -13.82
CA GLY A 174 -8.75 -13.13 -14.24
C GLY A 174 -10.04 -13.94 -14.45
N ASN A 175 -9.86 -15.19 -14.90
CA ASN A 175 -10.96 -16.16 -15.00
C ASN A 175 -11.19 -16.93 -13.69
N GLU A 176 -10.29 -16.78 -12.73
CA GLU A 176 -10.31 -17.38 -11.41
C GLU A 176 -9.67 -16.41 -10.39
N PRO A 177 -9.71 -16.70 -9.08
CA PRO A 177 -8.99 -15.90 -8.10
C PRO A 177 -7.50 -15.75 -8.40
N ILE A 178 -6.93 -14.64 -7.94
CA ILE A 178 -5.60 -14.16 -8.32
C ILE A 178 -4.71 -14.16 -7.06
N SER A 179 -3.50 -14.69 -7.21
CA SER A 179 -2.41 -14.54 -6.25
C SER A 179 -1.53 -13.38 -6.66
N MET A 180 -1.29 -12.42 -5.75
CA MET A 180 -0.42 -11.28 -5.95
C MET A 180 0.79 -11.35 -5.01
N SER A 181 1.99 -11.40 -5.60
CA SER A 181 3.25 -11.17 -4.92
C SER A 181 3.82 -9.79 -5.28
N LEU A 182 4.60 -9.19 -4.38
CA LEU A 182 5.32 -7.96 -4.68
C LEU A 182 6.74 -8.28 -5.11
N ALA A 183 7.10 -7.76 -6.29
CA ALA A 183 8.47 -7.69 -6.76
C ALA A 183 9.06 -6.35 -6.30
N THR A 184 9.87 -6.36 -5.24
CA THR A 184 10.62 -5.20 -4.74
C THR A 184 12.11 -5.40 -4.97
N SER A 185 12.89 -4.31 -5.05
CA SER A 185 14.36 -4.37 -5.00
C SER A 185 14.81 -4.47 -3.54
N ALA A 186 15.87 -5.22 -3.26
CA ALA A 186 16.44 -5.31 -1.91
C ALA A 186 17.23 -4.04 -1.50
N TYR A 187 17.57 -3.18 -2.46
CA TYR A 187 18.41 -1.99 -2.25
C TYR A 187 17.61 -0.69 -2.19
N MET A 188 16.46 -0.67 -2.86
CA MET A 188 15.57 0.48 -2.84
C MET A 188 14.38 0.12 -1.94
N PHE A 189 14.41 0.58 -0.69
CA PHE A 189 13.33 0.39 0.29
C PHE A 189 12.12 1.29 0.01
N PRO A 190 11.01 0.76 -0.53
CA PRO A 190 9.85 1.55 -0.93
C PRO A 190 8.87 1.77 0.24
N THR A 191 9.33 1.72 1.49
CA THR A 191 8.46 1.58 2.67
C THR A 191 7.35 2.64 2.72
N LEU A 192 7.71 3.92 2.56
CA LEU A 192 6.73 5.01 2.55
C LEU A 192 5.79 4.91 1.34
N TYR A 193 6.33 4.54 0.18
CA TYR A 193 5.53 4.39 -1.03
C TYR A 193 4.48 3.27 -0.89
N LEU A 194 4.88 2.10 -0.35
CA LEU A 194 4.01 0.95 -0.14
C LEU A 194 3.02 1.13 1.00
N PHE A 195 3.33 1.98 1.97
CA PHE A 195 2.40 2.29 3.06
C PHE A 195 1.16 3.04 2.57
N HIS A 196 1.32 3.86 1.54
CA HIS A 196 0.27 4.67 0.88
C HIS A 196 -0.18 4.08 -0.47
N SER A 197 0.15 2.81 -0.70
CA SER A 197 -0.31 2.04 -1.86
C SER A 197 -1.07 0.82 -1.35
N TYR A 198 -2.12 0.43 -2.05
CA TYR A 198 -3.08 -0.55 -1.57
C TYR A 198 -3.44 -1.57 -2.64
N VAL A 199 -3.87 -2.74 -2.16
CA VAL A 199 -4.55 -3.77 -2.95
C VAL A 199 -5.98 -3.93 -2.46
N ILE A 200 -6.92 -4.02 -3.40
CA ILE A 200 -8.34 -4.29 -3.16
C ILE A 200 -8.66 -5.69 -3.67
N ASP A 201 -9.31 -6.52 -2.84
CA ASP A 201 -10.04 -7.70 -3.33
C ASP A 201 -11.35 -7.25 -3.98
N GLY A 202 -11.38 -7.23 -5.32
CA GLY A 202 -12.45 -6.61 -6.10
C GLY A 202 -12.03 -5.28 -6.71
N ASP A 203 -12.88 -4.26 -6.59
CA ASP A 203 -12.65 -2.88 -7.05
C ASP A 203 -13.22 -1.86 -6.05
N PHE A 204 -13.12 -0.56 -6.34
CA PHE A 204 -13.63 0.48 -5.43
C PHE A 204 -15.13 0.34 -5.08
N TYR A 205 -15.95 -0.22 -5.97
CA TYR A 205 -17.40 -0.30 -5.83
C TYR A 205 -17.85 -1.61 -5.16
N ASN A 206 -17.04 -2.66 -5.26
CA ASN A 206 -17.30 -3.97 -4.67
C ASN A 206 -16.05 -4.52 -3.97
N GLN A 207 -15.71 -3.90 -2.84
CA GLN A 207 -14.54 -4.22 -2.02
C GLN A 207 -14.88 -5.36 -1.04
N THR A 208 -14.18 -6.49 -1.11
CA THR A 208 -14.27 -7.54 -0.06
C THR A 208 -13.27 -7.26 1.07
N SER A 209 -12.05 -6.89 0.71
CA SER A 209 -11.02 -6.44 1.64
C SER A 209 -10.10 -5.43 0.97
N VAL A 210 -9.38 -4.66 1.79
CA VAL A 210 -8.37 -3.69 1.37
C VAL A 210 -7.18 -3.86 2.29
N HIS A 211 -5.98 -3.89 1.70
CA HIS A 211 -4.73 -4.05 2.43
C HIS A 211 -3.69 -3.06 1.90
N ARG A 212 -2.75 -2.66 2.74
CA ARG A 212 -1.60 -1.89 2.27
C ARG A 212 -0.67 -2.83 1.53
N LEU A 213 0.03 -2.34 0.51
CA LEU A 213 1.01 -3.14 -0.20
C LEU A 213 2.21 -3.49 0.71
N ILE A 214 2.53 -2.63 1.68
CA ILE A 214 3.61 -2.91 2.63
C ILE A 214 3.39 -4.21 3.42
N ASP A 215 2.13 -4.63 3.61
CA ASP A 215 1.79 -5.87 4.31
C ASP A 215 2.28 -7.13 3.55
N PHE A 216 2.62 -6.97 2.26
CA PHE A 216 3.09 -8.04 1.38
C PHE A 216 4.57 -7.87 0.97
N GLU A 217 5.28 -6.88 1.51
CA GLU A 217 6.72 -6.76 1.34
C GLU A 217 7.42 -7.88 2.11
N HIS A 218 8.11 -8.78 1.39
CA HIS A 218 8.76 -9.97 1.96
C HIS A 218 7.83 -10.92 2.76
N ALA A 219 6.52 -10.88 2.48
CA ALA A 219 5.53 -11.75 3.12
C ALA A 219 4.88 -12.70 2.10
N THR A 220 3.96 -13.54 2.59
CA THR A 220 3.18 -14.45 1.74
C THR A 220 2.34 -13.66 0.73
N PRO A 221 2.18 -14.15 -0.51
CA PRO A 221 1.34 -13.50 -1.50
C PRO A 221 -0.09 -13.23 -1.00
N PHE A 222 -0.65 -12.10 -1.40
CA PHE A 222 -2.07 -11.82 -1.25
C PHE A 222 -2.87 -12.77 -2.16
N VAL A 223 -3.98 -13.32 -1.67
CA VAL A 223 -4.86 -14.19 -2.46
C VAL A 223 -6.25 -13.59 -2.44
N SER A 224 -6.76 -13.20 -3.61
CA SER A 224 -8.12 -12.68 -3.72
C SER A 224 -9.15 -13.77 -3.52
N THR A 225 -10.34 -13.40 -3.07
CA THR A 225 -11.52 -14.27 -3.05
C THR A 225 -12.33 -14.13 -4.34
N GLN A 226 -12.26 -12.97 -4.99
CA GLN A 226 -12.84 -12.71 -6.30
C GLN A 226 -11.81 -12.97 -7.41
N ASN A 227 -12.26 -12.97 -8.67
CA ASN A 227 -11.39 -13.05 -9.85
C ASN A 227 -10.85 -11.68 -10.28
N ARG A 228 -10.76 -10.72 -9.36
CA ARG A 228 -10.42 -9.33 -9.66
C ARG A 228 -9.66 -8.71 -8.51
N ILE A 229 -8.61 -7.98 -8.85
CA ILE A 229 -7.80 -7.23 -7.89
C ILE A 229 -7.59 -5.81 -8.46
N THR A 230 -7.73 -4.80 -7.62
CA THR A 230 -7.36 -3.42 -7.96
C THR A 230 -6.13 -2.98 -7.17
N LEU A 231 -5.12 -2.49 -7.88
CA LEU A 231 -3.90 -1.87 -7.35
C LEU A 231 -4.10 -0.36 -7.38
N VAL A 232 -3.85 0.33 -6.27
CA VAL A 232 -4.02 1.79 -6.17
C VAL A 232 -2.88 2.41 -5.40
N THR A 233 -2.47 3.61 -5.79
CA THR A 233 -1.58 4.46 -5.00
C THR A 233 -2.13 5.88 -4.90
N PHE A 234 -1.93 6.50 -3.73
CA PHE A 234 -2.19 7.93 -3.52
C PHE A 234 -0.88 8.74 -3.46
N GLN A 235 0.26 8.08 -3.65
CA GLN A 235 1.57 8.72 -3.70
C GLN A 235 1.76 9.54 -4.97
N THR A 236 2.30 10.74 -4.80
CA THR A 236 2.63 11.62 -5.93
C THR A 236 4.01 11.33 -6.50
N GLU A 237 4.87 10.63 -5.77
CA GLU A 237 6.18 10.21 -6.25
C GLU A 237 6.07 8.87 -6.98
N SER A 238 6.81 8.74 -8.08
CA SER A 238 6.89 7.48 -8.82
C SER A 238 8.01 6.62 -8.25
N TYR A 239 7.71 5.35 -8.01
CA TYR A 239 8.68 4.39 -7.53
C TYR A 239 8.90 3.29 -8.57
N TYR A 240 10.07 3.33 -9.23
CA TYR A 240 10.36 2.50 -10.39
C TYR A 240 11.01 1.14 -10.04
N ALA A 241 11.16 0.85 -8.76
CA ALA A 241 11.75 -0.41 -8.27
C ALA A 241 10.72 -1.35 -7.63
N THR A 242 9.43 -1.22 -8.01
CA THR A 242 8.39 -2.11 -7.50
C THR A 242 7.30 -2.43 -8.51
N ALA A 243 6.89 -3.69 -8.53
CA ALA A 243 5.74 -4.15 -9.29
C ALA A 243 4.93 -5.17 -8.49
N ALA A 244 3.63 -5.23 -8.75
CA ALA A 244 2.78 -6.32 -8.31
C ALA A 244 2.74 -7.39 -9.41
N VAL A 245 3.15 -8.62 -9.10
CA VAL A 245 3.12 -9.76 -10.02
C VAL A 245 1.91 -10.61 -9.69
N LEU A 246 1.15 -10.96 -10.73
CA LEU A 246 -0.17 -11.54 -10.62
C LEU A 246 -0.19 -12.91 -11.30
N ASN A 247 -0.67 -13.92 -10.59
CA ASN A 247 -0.79 -15.27 -11.11
C ASN A 247 -2.21 -15.80 -10.86
N PRO A 248 -2.78 -16.57 -11.80
CA PRO A 248 -3.97 -17.35 -11.52
C PRO A 248 -3.69 -18.28 -10.32
N ILE A 249 -4.64 -18.43 -9.42
CA ILE A 249 -4.43 -19.20 -8.18
C ILE A 249 -4.08 -20.67 -8.46
N SER A 250 -4.56 -21.24 -9.57
CA SER A 250 -4.22 -22.61 -9.98
C SER A 250 -2.75 -22.77 -10.39
N GLU A 251 -2.10 -21.70 -10.86
CA GLU A 251 -0.67 -21.68 -11.17
C GLU A 251 0.15 -21.47 -9.89
N ALA A 252 -0.26 -20.51 -9.04
CA ALA A 252 0.47 -20.17 -7.83
C ALA A 252 0.51 -21.31 -6.80
N LYS A 253 -0.59 -22.06 -6.63
CA LYS A 253 -0.72 -23.14 -5.64
C LYS A 253 0.15 -24.38 -5.92
N GLN A 254 0.81 -24.44 -7.07
CA GLN A 254 1.78 -25.49 -7.35
C GLN A 254 3.09 -25.30 -6.57
N PHE A 255 3.29 -24.10 -5.99
CA PHE A 255 4.50 -23.72 -5.29
C PHE A 255 4.22 -23.28 -3.85
N ASN A 256 5.22 -23.44 -2.98
CA ASN A 256 5.18 -23.06 -1.57
C ASN A 256 6.50 -22.39 -1.15
N PRO A 257 6.70 -21.08 -1.44
CA PRO A 257 5.81 -20.16 -2.16
C PRO A 257 6.18 -19.95 -3.65
N LEU A 258 5.25 -19.33 -4.40
CA LEU A 258 5.55 -18.58 -5.63
C LEU A 258 5.75 -17.10 -5.25
N SER A 259 7.00 -16.63 -5.28
CA SER A 259 7.39 -15.27 -4.93
C SER A 259 7.80 -14.45 -6.17
N SER A 260 8.16 -13.19 -5.96
CA SER A 260 8.67 -12.34 -7.03
C SER A 260 9.78 -11.42 -6.57
N GLN A 261 10.67 -11.07 -7.48
CA GLN A 261 11.83 -10.21 -7.23
C GLN A 261 11.95 -9.17 -8.34
N ALA A 262 12.07 -7.90 -7.99
CA ALA A 262 12.42 -6.86 -8.97
C ALA A 262 13.94 -6.79 -9.12
N SER A 263 14.38 -6.46 -10.34
CA SER A 263 15.79 -6.23 -10.69
C SER A 263 15.88 -4.89 -11.40
N VAL A 264 16.70 -3.97 -10.86
CA VAL A 264 16.75 -2.56 -11.29
C VAL A 264 18.14 -1.95 -11.13
N ASN A 265 18.41 -0.87 -11.86
CA ASN A 265 19.50 0.09 -11.63
C ASN A 265 20.91 -0.50 -11.41
N GLY A 266 21.26 -1.59 -12.08
CA GLY A 266 22.58 -2.20 -11.92
C GLY A 266 22.85 -2.81 -10.54
N GLU A 267 21.86 -2.86 -9.66
CA GLU A 267 22.00 -3.43 -8.32
C GLU A 267 21.96 -4.96 -8.38
N ILE A 268 22.73 -5.60 -7.49
CA ILE A 268 22.86 -7.07 -7.45
C ILE A 268 21.93 -7.65 -6.38
N ASP A 269 20.71 -8.02 -6.75
CA ASP A 269 19.76 -8.66 -5.84
C ASP A 269 20.09 -10.15 -5.63
N ARG A 270 20.10 -10.60 -4.37
CA ARG A 270 20.31 -12.01 -4.00
C ARG A 270 18.98 -12.67 -3.64
N VAL A 271 18.68 -13.78 -4.31
CA VAL A 271 17.49 -14.61 -4.03
C VAL A 271 17.95 -15.98 -3.54
N GLY A 272 17.31 -16.48 -2.48
CA GLY A 272 17.47 -17.84 -1.97
C GLY A 272 16.18 -18.62 -2.11
N LEU A 273 16.28 -19.87 -2.57
CA LEU A 273 15.19 -20.84 -2.62
C LEU A 273 15.58 -22.04 -1.77
N ILE A 274 14.74 -22.41 -0.81
CA ILE A 274 15.02 -23.42 0.21
C ILE A 274 13.80 -24.35 0.37
N PRO A 275 13.39 -25.05 -0.71
CA PRO A 275 12.22 -25.92 -0.67
C PRO A 275 12.36 -26.98 0.43
N GLU A 276 11.33 -27.14 1.25
CA GLU A 276 11.27 -28.15 2.30
C GLU A 276 10.74 -29.49 1.75
N GLY A 277 11.52 -30.57 1.93
CA GLY A 277 11.10 -31.91 1.53
C GLY A 277 10.88 -32.05 0.02
N GLN A 278 9.61 -32.22 -0.39
CA GLN A 278 9.20 -32.40 -1.79
C GLN A 278 8.53 -31.16 -2.38
N ASP A 279 8.40 -30.08 -1.60
CA ASP A 279 7.78 -28.85 -2.04
C ASP A 279 8.57 -28.22 -3.19
N GLN A 280 7.85 -27.48 -4.03
CA GLN A 280 8.44 -26.66 -5.07
C GLN A 280 8.39 -25.20 -4.65
N GLU A 281 9.51 -24.50 -4.74
CA GLU A 281 9.55 -23.05 -4.62
C GLU A 281 9.81 -22.43 -5.98
N ALA A 282 9.25 -21.25 -6.22
CA ALA A 282 9.56 -20.49 -7.42
C ALA A 282 9.65 -18.99 -7.13
N CYS A 283 10.53 -18.32 -7.86
CA CYS A 283 10.68 -16.87 -7.82
C CYS A 283 10.59 -16.30 -9.24
N GLN A 284 9.63 -15.41 -9.46
CA GLN A 284 9.46 -14.69 -10.72
C GLN A 284 10.29 -13.42 -10.68
N VAL A 285 11.33 -13.38 -11.52
CA VAL A 285 12.23 -12.24 -11.63
C VAL A 285 11.72 -11.29 -12.71
N LEU A 286 11.63 -10.00 -12.38
CA LEU A 286 11.18 -8.95 -13.29
C LEU A 286 12.21 -7.81 -13.37
N ALA A 287 12.73 -7.56 -14.56
CA ALA A 287 13.38 -6.30 -14.89
C ALA A 287 12.31 -5.22 -15.06
N VAL A 288 12.15 -4.33 -14.08
CA VAL A 288 11.07 -3.33 -14.10
C VAL A 288 11.28 -2.34 -15.25
N ASP A 289 12.50 -1.78 -15.29
CA ASP A 289 12.97 -0.79 -16.26
C ASP A 289 14.14 -1.33 -17.08
N SER A 290 14.11 -2.61 -17.47
CA SER A 290 15.09 -3.11 -18.44
C SER A 290 14.45 -4.22 -19.27
N LYS A 291 15.14 -4.58 -20.35
CA LYS A 291 14.80 -5.74 -21.19
C LYS A 291 15.78 -6.90 -21.00
N THR A 292 16.70 -6.73 -20.05
CA THR A 292 17.80 -7.65 -19.80
C THR A 292 17.93 -7.92 -18.31
N ILE A 293 18.15 -9.18 -17.97
CA ILE A 293 18.50 -9.62 -16.63
C ILE A 293 19.78 -10.45 -16.75
N ILE A 294 20.77 -10.13 -15.93
CA ILE A 294 22.04 -10.86 -15.85
C ILE A 294 22.01 -11.64 -14.55
N MET A 295 22.09 -12.96 -14.63
CA MET A 295 22.36 -13.80 -13.46
C MET A 295 23.87 -13.77 -13.23
N THR A 296 24.31 -13.13 -12.15
CA THR A 296 25.73 -12.87 -11.90
C THR A 296 26.43 -14.01 -11.17
N SER A 297 25.69 -14.78 -10.37
CA SER A 297 26.21 -15.97 -9.70
C SER A 297 25.11 -16.96 -9.34
N VAL A 298 25.50 -18.22 -9.17
CA VAL A 298 24.67 -19.31 -8.65
C VAL A 298 25.48 -20.11 -7.65
N SER A 299 24.89 -20.39 -6.50
CA SER A 299 25.48 -21.19 -5.44
C SER A 299 24.48 -22.26 -4.99
N LEU A 300 24.79 -23.52 -5.30
CA LEU A 300 24.02 -24.67 -4.85
C LEU A 300 24.45 -25.04 -3.41
N GLY A 301 23.49 -25.39 -2.56
CA GLY A 301 23.77 -25.91 -1.22
C GLY A 301 24.51 -27.25 -1.26
N SER A 302 25.09 -27.64 -0.12
CA SER A 302 25.86 -28.90 -0.02
C SER A 302 25.01 -30.17 -0.13
N ASN A 303 23.70 -30.08 0.07
CA ASN A 303 22.76 -31.21 0.08
C ASN A 303 21.92 -31.24 -1.21
N VAL A 304 22.56 -31.54 -2.35
CA VAL A 304 21.87 -31.70 -3.63
C VAL A 304 21.37 -33.15 -3.74
N LEU A 305 20.05 -33.37 -3.61
CA LEU A 305 19.45 -34.67 -3.88
C LEU A 305 19.61 -35.03 -5.36
N SER A 306 19.64 -36.32 -5.70
CA SER A 306 19.64 -36.77 -7.11
C SER A 306 18.40 -36.33 -7.89
N SER A 307 17.33 -35.93 -7.19
CA SER A 307 16.08 -35.38 -7.72
C SER A 307 16.06 -33.85 -7.75
N CYS A 308 17.20 -33.17 -7.56
CA CYS A 308 17.27 -31.71 -7.56
C CYS A 308 16.79 -31.13 -8.90
N VAL A 309 15.83 -30.21 -8.81
CA VAL A 309 15.41 -29.34 -9.91
C VAL A 309 15.83 -27.94 -9.53
N ALA A 310 16.70 -27.34 -10.35
CA ALA A 310 17.07 -25.93 -10.27
C ALA A 310 17.11 -25.40 -11.69
N GLN A 311 16.06 -24.71 -12.14
CA GLN A 311 15.90 -24.33 -13.55
C GLN A 311 15.36 -22.92 -13.68
N VAL A 312 15.79 -22.24 -14.76
CA VAL A 312 15.22 -20.98 -15.22
C VAL A 312 14.28 -21.29 -16.37
N VAL A 313 13.05 -20.77 -16.32
CA VAL A 313 12.03 -20.96 -17.35
C VAL A 313 11.48 -19.61 -17.84
N THR A 314 10.93 -19.60 -19.06
CA THR A 314 10.26 -18.41 -19.61
C THR A 314 8.96 -18.08 -18.86
N GLY A 315 8.71 -16.80 -18.60
CA GLY A 315 7.40 -16.34 -18.14
C GLY A 315 7.01 -16.86 -16.74
N PRO A 316 5.70 -16.90 -16.42
CA PRO A 316 5.20 -17.56 -15.22
C PRO A 316 5.42 -19.08 -15.32
N PRO A 317 5.52 -19.82 -14.21
CA PRO A 317 5.82 -21.24 -14.22
C PRO A 317 4.58 -22.10 -14.51
N ASN A 318 4.14 -22.14 -15.77
CA ASN A 318 2.98 -22.92 -16.22
C ASN A 318 3.32 -23.86 -17.38
N ASN A 319 2.31 -24.53 -17.93
CA ASN A 319 2.49 -25.51 -19.00
C ASN A 319 3.01 -24.90 -20.33
N SER A 320 3.01 -23.57 -20.47
CA SER A 320 3.52 -22.88 -21.64
C SER A 320 4.99 -22.48 -21.49
N SER A 321 5.59 -22.67 -20.31
CA SER A 321 6.96 -22.29 -20.03
C SER A 321 7.98 -23.22 -20.69
N GLN A 322 9.08 -22.64 -21.16
CA GLN A 322 10.21 -23.38 -21.73
C GLN A 322 11.42 -23.20 -20.82
N VAL A 323 12.20 -24.27 -20.64
CA VAL A 323 13.46 -24.24 -19.89
C VAL A 323 14.49 -23.43 -20.67
N LEU A 324 15.02 -22.40 -20.03
CA LEU A 324 16.08 -21.52 -20.54
C LEU A 324 17.47 -21.97 -20.07
N LEU A 325 17.57 -22.41 -18.82
CA LEU A 325 18.84 -22.82 -18.22
C LEU A 325 18.64 -23.84 -17.10
N ASP A 326 19.44 -24.90 -17.09
CA ASP A 326 19.53 -25.87 -15.99
C ASP A 326 20.67 -25.47 -15.04
N LEU A 327 20.32 -24.93 -13.88
CA LEU A 327 21.26 -24.38 -12.91
C LEU A 327 22.10 -25.46 -12.22
N THR A 328 21.66 -26.73 -12.24
CA THR A 328 22.45 -27.85 -11.72
C THR A 328 23.71 -28.10 -12.56
N LYS A 329 23.73 -27.61 -13.80
CA LYS A 329 24.83 -27.80 -14.77
C LYS A 329 25.49 -26.47 -15.17
N ALA A 330 24.96 -25.33 -14.74
CA ALA A 330 25.33 -24.01 -15.26
C ALA A 330 26.25 -23.17 -14.34
N GLN A 331 26.79 -23.73 -13.25
CA GLN A 331 27.65 -22.96 -12.33
C GLN A 331 28.85 -22.29 -13.03
N GLY A 332 29.46 -22.96 -14.02
CA GLY A 332 30.58 -22.42 -14.80
C GLY A 332 30.19 -21.46 -15.93
N LEU A 333 28.90 -21.16 -16.10
CA LEU A 333 28.38 -20.29 -17.15
C LEU A 333 28.09 -18.86 -16.65
N MET A 334 28.31 -18.59 -15.36
CA MET A 334 28.04 -17.28 -14.77
C MET A 334 29.20 -16.29 -15.03
N PRO A 335 28.91 -15.01 -15.33
CA PRO A 335 27.58 -14.41 -15.46
C PRO A 335 26.85 -14.84 -16.75
N PHE A 336 25.54 -15.06 -16.67
CA PHE A 336 24.69 -15.42 -17.82
C PHE A 336 23.65 -14.34 -18.10
N THR A 337 23.55 -13.91 -19.36
CA THR A 337 22.64 -12.82 -19.78
C THR A 337 21.35 -13.39 -20.39
N PHE A 338 20.22 -13.04 -19.80
CA PHE A 338 18.89 -13.28 -20.34
C PHE A 338 18.38 -11.99 -21.01
N ASN A 339 18.22 -12.02 -22.35
CA ASN A 339 17.60 -10.92 -23.12
C ASN A 339 16.07 -10.96 -23.01
N LEU A 340 15.57 -10.99 -21.77
CA LEU A 340 14.16 -11.10 -21.42
C LEU A 340 13.84 -10.10 -20.32
N LYS A 341 12.61 -9.56 -20.35
CA LYS A 341 12.10 -8.68 -19.30
C LYS A 341 11.82 -9.45 -18.00
N TYR A 342 11.51 -10.74 -18.09
CA TYR A 342 11.20 -11.57 -16.94
C TYR A 342 11.51 -13.05 -17.21
N PHE A 343 11.71 -13.80 -16.14
CA PHE A 343 11.77 -15.27 -16.13
C PHE A 343 11.33 -15.78 -14.75
N THR A 344 11.14 -17.09 -14.62
CA THR A 344 10.93 -17.74 -13.33
C THR A 344 12.07 -18.69 -13.02
N VAL A 345 12.53 -18.70 -11.77
CA VAL A 345 13.45 -19.72 -11.25
C VAL A 345 12.64 -20.70 -10.42
N ILE A 346 12.77 -22.00 -10.69
CA ILE A 346 12.08 -23.08 -9.99
C ILE A 346 13.10 -23.92 -9.23
N ALA A 347 12.77 -24.25 -7.97
CA ALA A 347 13.56 -25.08 -7.08
C ALA A 347 12.73 -26.25 -6.53
N GLN A 348 13.28 -27.46 -6.54
CA GLN A 348 12.72 -28.64 -5.86
C GLN A 348 13.83 -29.57 -5.40
N GLY A 349 13.75 -30.08 -4.17
CA GLY A 349 14.67 -31.10 -3.66
C GLY A 349 16.13 -30.66 -3.51
N CYS A 350 16.41 -29.36 -3.61
CA CYS A 350 17.72 -28.76 -3.34
C CYS A 350 17.56 -27.27 -3.03
N SER A 351 18.33 -26.80 -2.05
CA SER A 351 18.42 -25.38 -1.73
C SER A 351 19.52 -24.72 -2.55
N PHE A 352 19.26 -23.52 -3.05
CA PHE A 352 20.28 -22.73 -3.73
C PHE A 352 20.00 -21.24 -3.61
N SER A 353 21.03 -20.44 -3.90
CA SER A 353 20.87 -19.01 -4.07
C SER A 353 21.49 -18.56 -5.39
N PHE A 354 20.94 -17.50 -5.94
CA PHE A 354 21.45 -16.87 -7.14
C PHE A 354 21.41 -15.36 -6.97
N THR A 355 22.23 -14.67 -7.75
CA THR A 355 22.23 -13.21 -7.79
C THR A 355 21.86 -12.74 -9.19
N ILE A 356 21.07 -11.67 -9.27
CA ILE A 356 20.60 -11.07 -10.50
C ILE A 356 20.91 -9.58 -10.52
N MET A 357 21.00 -9.02 -11.72
CA MET A 357 21.21 -7.60 -11.95
C MET A 357 20.56 -7.22 -13.28
N SER A 358 19.90 -6.08 -13.33
CA SER A 358 19.42 -5.48 -14.58
C SER A 358 20.24 -4.24 -14.86
N PRO A 359 20.90 -4.12 -16.04
CA PRO A 359 21.70 -2.95 -16.37
C PRO A 359 20.89 -1.66 -16.26
N GLU A 360 21.57 -0.57 -15.87
CA GLU A 360 21.03 0.79 -15.98
C GLU A 360 20.66 1.10 -17.43
N HIS A 361 19.66 1.97 -17.59
CA HIS A 361 19.12 2.37 -18.89
C HIS A 361 20.04 3.31 -19.68
#